data_AF-F7X6N8-F1
#
_entry.id   AF-F7X6N8-F1
#
_cell.length_a   1.000
_cell.length_b   1.000
_cell.length_c   1.000
_cell.angle_alpha   90.00
_cell.angle_beta   90.00
_cell.angle_gamma   90.00
#
_symmetry.space_group_name_H-M   'P 1'
#
loop_
_entity.id
_entity.type
_entity.pdbx_description
1 polymer ?
#
loop_
_entity_poly.entity_id
_entity_poly.type
_entity_poly.pdbx_seq_one_letter_code
_entity_poly.pdbx_strand_id
1 'polypeptide(L)'
;MTVLFNPERLALSVLAEICEPPPAVDYLDWAKRNIVFSERITDHPGPYNEDLVPFFSEILRALSPEDPCNIVSLAKSAQIGGTICANIFTLGSLDMAPGDFLYVHPTEENAARWSKTKLMPLVREMPAIAKLFSQNSRDASNSVLYKERIDGRGAIQAAGANFAGRPVDDLAAKAGPGRSCQVADERGR
;
A
#
# COMPACT_ATOMS: atom_id res chain seq x y z
N MET A 1 -4.26 -32.21 34.21
CA MET A 1 -4.90 -30.97 34.68
C MET A 1 -5.72 -30.40 33.53
N THR A 2 -6.98 -30.83 33.42
CA THR A 2 -7.90 -30.34 32.42
C THR A 2 -8.54 -29.08 32.97
N VAL A 3 -8.06 -27.91 32.55
CA VAL A 3 -8.69 -26.64 32.90
C VAL A 3 -10.06 -26.64 32.23
N LEU A 4 -11.13 -26.72 33.02
CA LEU A 4 -12.50 -26.50 32.58
C LEU A 4 -12.59 -25.07 32.02
N PHE A 5 -12.52 -24.93 30.70
CA PHE A 5 -12.77 -23.66 30.04
C PHE A 5 -14.27 -23.39 30.08
N ASN A 6 -14.66 -22.26 30.69
CA ASN A 6 -16.04 -21.80 30.61
C ASN A 6 -16.32 -21.34 29.17
N PRO A 7 -17.21 -22.02 28.41
CA PRO A 7 -17.47 -21.70 27.01
C PRO A 7 -18.08 -20.30 26.84
N GLU A 8 -18.86 -19.80 27.81
CA GLU A 8 -19.43 -18.45 27.78
C GLU A 8 -18.33 -17.39 27.88
N ARG A 9 -17.35 -17.61 28.76
CA ARG A 9 -16.20 -16.71 28.89
C ARG A 9 -15.35 -16.68 27.62
N LEU A 10 -15.16 -17.84 26.98
CA LEU A 10 -14.44 -17.93 25.71
C LEU A 10 -15.21 -17.22 24.58
N ALA A 11 -16.53 -17.41 24.51
CA ALA A 11 -17.37 -16.73 23.54
C ALA A 11 -17.33 -15.21 23.73
N LEU A 12 -17.42 -14.73 24.97
CA LEU A 12 -17.33 -13.30 25.27
C LEU A 12 -15.95 -12.72 25.01
N SER A 13 -14.86 -13.46 25.24
CA SER A 13 -13.51 -12.96 24.89
C SER A 13 -13.30 -12.86 23.39
N VAL A 14 -13.79 -13.83 22.62
CA VAL A 14 -13.73 -13.78 21.15
C VAL A 14 -14.61 -12.67 20.61
N LEU A 15 -15.81 -12.48 21.16
CA LEU A 15 -16.68 -11.35 20.80
C LEU A 15 -16.04 -10.00 21.12
N ALA A 16 -15.41 -9.86 22.29
CA ALA A 16 -14.71 -8.63 22.66
C ALA A 16 -13.55 -8.32 21.69
N GLU A 17 -12.78 -9.34 21.29
CA GLU A 17 -11.70 -9.20 20.30
C GLU A 17 -12.23 -8.82 18.91
N ILE A 18 -13.35 -9.41 18.47
CA ILE A 18 -13.95 -9.11 17.16
C ILE A 18 -14.64 -7.74 17.14
N CYS A 19 -15.22 -7.31 18.26
CA CYS A 19 -15.91 -6.02 18.38
C CYS A 19 -14.96 -4.85 18.64
N GLU A 20 -13.67 -5.11 18.90
CA GLU A 20 -12.67 -4.04 19.03
C GLU A 20 -12.47 -3.37 17.66
N PRO A 21 -12.68 -2.04 17.55
CA PRO A 21 -12.48 -1.36 16.29
C PRO A 21 -11.00 -1.43 15.91
N PRO A 22 -10.68 -1.61 14.62
CA PRO A 22 -9.29 -1.60 14.18
C PRO A 22 -8.63 -0.26 14.54
N PRO A 23 -7.32 -0.27 14.83
CA PRO A 23 -6.60 0.96 15.15
C PRO A 23 -6.69 1.96 13.99
N ALA A 24 -6.75 3.25 14.33
CA ALA A 24 -6.81 4.31 13.33
C ALA A 24 -5.60 4.25 12.39
N VAL A 25 -5.85 4.42 11.09
CA VAL A 25 -4.83 4.34 10.06
C VAL A 25 -4.20 5.73 9.86
N ASP A 26 -2.96 5.87 10.33
CA ASP A 26 -2.15 7.09 10.17
C ASP A 26 -0.94 6.80 9.26
N TYR A 27 -1.03 7.27 8.01
CA TYR A 27 0.03 7.10 7.02
C TYR A 27 1.28 7.93 7.31
N LEU A 28 1.15 9.09 7.98
CA LEU A 28 2.29 9.96 8.26
C LEU A 28 3.15 9.37 9.36
N ASP A 29 2.52 8.90 10.44
CA ASP A 29 3.21 8.23 11.53
C ASP A 29 3.79 6.89 11.06
N TRP A 30 3.02 6.13 10.27
CA TRP A 30 3.52 4.91 9.63
C TRP A 30 4.77 5.16 8.77
N ALA A 31 4.79 6.23 7.97
CA ALA A 31 5.95 6.61 7.16
C ALA A 31 7.17 6.94 8.01
N LYS A 32 7.02 7.73 9.08
CA LYS A 32 8.11 8.10 10.01
C LYS A 32 8.74 6.89 10.69
N ARG A 33 7.94 5.88 11.02
CA ARG A 33 8.41 4.66 11.71
C ARG A 33 9.08 3.65 10.77
N ASN A 34 8.60 3.54 9.53
CA ASN A 34 9.00 2.43 8.64
C ASN A 34 9.96 2.83 7.53
N ILE A 35 9.93 4.09 7.08
CA ILE A 35 10.70 4.52 5.90
C ILE A 35 12.03 5.12 6.32
N VAL A 36 13.09 4.51 5.81
CA VAL A 36 14.44 5.06 5.83
C VAL A 36 14.93 5.07 4.40
N PHE A 37 15.18 6.26 3.86
CA PHE A 37 15.66 6.38 2.50
C PHE A 37 17.18 6.20 2.44
N SER A 38 17.63 5.37 1.50
CA SER A 38 19.06 5.29 1.15
C SER A 38 19.48 6.39 0.17
N GLU A 39 20.79 6.63 0.08
CA GLU A 39 21.42 7.52 -0.91
C GLU A 39 21.09 7.15 -2.36
N ARG A 40 20.59 5.93 -2.62
CA ARG A 40 20.17 5.49 -3.95
C ARG A 40 18.82 6.10 -4.36
N ILE A 41 17.96 6.43 -3.39
CA ILE A 41 16.59 6.87 -3.63
C ILE A 41 16.47 8.39 -3.58
N THR A 42 17.25 9.05 -2.72
CA THR A 42 17.17 10.48 -2.45
C THR A 42 18.55 11.08 -2.13
N ASP A 43 18.71 12.37 -2.43
CA ASP A 43 19.88 13.16 -2.06
C ASP A 43 19.92 13.50 -0.55
N HIS A 44 18.82 13.24 0.15
CA HIS A 44 18.66 13.43 1.60
C HIS A 44 18.46 12.09 2.31
N PRO A 45 19.51 11.29 2.50
CA PRO A 45 19.40 9.98 3.15
C PRO A 45 19.00 10.14 4.62
N GLY A 46 18.24 9.18 5.12
CA GLY A 46 17.80 9.18 6.52
C GLY A 46 16.34 8.76 6.70
N PRO A 47 15.84 8.82 7.94
CA PRO A 47 14.43 8.58 8.23
C PRO A 47 13.56 9.59 7.49
N TYR A 48 12.32 9.19 7.17
CA TYR A 48 11.35 10.10 6.56
C TYR A 48 11.22 11.37 7.41
N ASN A 49 11.55 12.51 6.80
CA ASN A 49 11.48 13.82 7.42
C ASN A 49 10.39 14.66 6.76
N GLU A 50 9.40 15.05 7.56
CA GLU A 50 8.28 15.89 7.16
C GLU A 50 8.73 17.29 6.73
N ASP A 51 9.76 17.85 7.36
CA ASP A 51 10.24 19.20 7.07
C ASP A 51 10.80 19.33 5.64
N LEU A 52 11.26 18.22 5.05
CA LEU A 52 11.75 18.19 3.67
C LEU A 52 10.62 18.17 2.64
N VAL A 53 9.45 17.65 3.01
CA VAL A 53 8.30 17.43 2.13
C VAL A 53 6.98 17.80 2.82
N PRO A 54 6.81 19.04 3.32
CA PRO A 54 5.70 19.42 4.19
C PRO A 54 4.32 19.30 3.51
N PHE A 55 4.29 19.35 2.18
CA PHE A 55 3.07 19.18 1.40
C PHE A 55 2.53 17.74 1.41
N PHE A 56 3.34 16.73 1.77
CA PHE A 56 2.85 15.35 1.87
C PHE A 56 2.00 15.10 3.11
N SER A 57 2.19 15.84 4.20
CA SER A 57 1.46 15.60 5.44
C SER A 57 -0.05 15.70 5.27
N GLU A 58 -0.52 16.78 4.65
CA GLU A 58 -1.95 16.99 4.40
C GLU A 58 -2.50 15.99 3.38
N ILE A 59 -1.70 15.62 2.36
CA ILE A 59 -2.10 14.61 1.37
C ILE A 59 -2.25 13.23 2.02
N LEU A 60 -1.28 12.81 2.83
CA LEU A 60 -1.31 11.52 3.53
C LEU A 60 -2.43 11.46 4.56
N ARG A 61 -2.75 12.59 5.19
CA ARG A 61 -3.90 12.71 6.10
C ARG A 61 -5.23 12.59 5.34
N ALA A 62 -5.37 13.25 4.20
CA ALA A 62 -6.57 13.17 3.35
C ALA A 62 -6.79 11.78 2.73
N LEU A 63 -5.72 10.97 2.63
CA LEU A 63 -5.81 9.57 2.18
C LEU A 63 -6.26 8.61 3.30
N SER A 64 -6.35 9.07 4.54
CA SER A 64 -6.81 8.26 5.67
C SER A 64 -8.28 7.81 5.50
N PRO A 65 -8.65 6.59 5.88
CA PRO A 65 -10.05 6.12 5.87
C PRO A 65 -11.01 6.95 6.72
N GLU A 66 -10.47 7.69 7.69
CA GLU A 66 -11.25 8.59 8.55
C GLU A 66 -11.66 9.89 7.83
N ASP A 67 -11.02 10.21 6.70
CA ASP A 67 -11.40 11.36 5.89
C ASP A 67 -12.68 11.04 5.08
N PRO A 68 -13.67 11.95 5.03
CA PRO A 68 -14.86 11.76 4.20
C PRO A 68 -14.57 11.72 2.69
N CYS A 69 -13.38 12.17 2.26
CA CYS A 69 -12.97 12.20 0.87
C CYS A 69 -12.58 10.81 0.35
N ASN A 70 -13.37 10.28 -0.58
CA ASN A 70 -13.06 8.99 -1.23
C ASN A 70 -12.20 9.14 -2.49
N ILE A 71 -12.04 10.36 -3.02
CA ILE A 71 -11.34 10.63 -4.28
C ILE A 71 -10.40 11.81 -4.06
N VAL A 72 -9.10 11.53 -4.07
CA VAL A 72 -8.05 12.55 -3.92
C VAL A 72 -7.35 12.76 -5.26
N SER A 73 -7.48 13.95 -5.83
CA SER A 73 -6.80 14.35 -7.07
C SER A 73 -5.62 15.25 -6.76
N LEU A 74 -4.44 14.90 -7.27
CA LEU A 74 -3.19 15.62 -6.99
C LEU A 74 -2.65 16.30 -8.25
N ALA A 75 -2.80 17.62 -8.33
CA ALA A 75 -2.14 18.45 -9.34
C ALA A 75 -0.76 18.86 -8.82
N LYS A 76 0.31 18.27 -9.38
CA LYS A 76 1.69 18.46 -8.90
C LYS A 76 2.69 18.70 -10.02
N SER A 77 3.69 19.55 -9.78
CA SER A 77 4.81 19.73 -10.71
C SER A 77 5.68 18.48 -10.82
N ALA A 78 6.56 18.41 -11.82
CA ALA A 78 7.50 17.31 -11.95
C ALA A 78 8.45 17.24 -10.74
N GLN A 79 8.91 16.03 -10.40
CA GLN A 79 9.97 15.76 -9.41
C GLN A 79 9.68 16.16 -7.95
N ILE A 80 8.45 16.54 -7.61
CA ILE A 80 8.02 16.81 -6.22
C ILE A 80 7.90 15.54 -5.36
N GLY A 81 8.16 14.35 -5.94
CA GLY A 81 8.14 13.08 -5.21
C GLY A 81 6.75 12.44 -5.08
N GLY A 82 5.78 12.79 -5.93
CA GLY A 82 4.43 12.21 -5.87
C GLY A 82 4.39 10.67 -5.89
N THR A 83 5.37 10.02 -6.54
CA THR A 83 5.52 8.56 -6.49
C THR A 83 5.84 8.04 -5.09
N ILE A 84 6.61 8.78 -4.29
CA ILE A 84 6.90 8.40 -2.90
C ILE A 84 5.61 8.47 -2.08
N CYS A 85 4.82 9.54 -2.22
CA CYS A 85 3.52 9.66 -1.55
C CYS A 85 2.57 8.50 -1.92
N ALA A 86 2.47 8.16 -3.21
CA ALA A 86 1.64 7.04 -3.67
C ALA A 86 2.14 5.68 -3.15
N ASN A 87 3.45 5.49 -3.06
CA ASN A 87 4.05 4.29 -2.49
C ASN A 87 3.81 4.18 -0.98
N ILE A 88 3.88 5.30 -0.24
CA ILE A 88 3.57 5.36 1.20
C ILE A 88 2.14 4.88 1.42
N PHE A 89 1.19 5.42 0.65
CA PHE A 89 -0.20 5.00 0.73
C PHE A 89 -0.35 3.51 0.44
N THR A 90 0.15 3.03 -0.70
CA THR A 90 -0.01 1.63 -1.11
C THR A 90 0.60 0.65 -0.10
N LEU A 91 1.82 0.91 0.37
CA LEU A 91 2.53 0.01 1.28
C LEU A 91 2.03 0.14 2.72
N GLY A 92 1.69 1.34 3.15
CA GLY A 92 1.08 1.59 4.46
C GLY A 92 -0.29 0.92 4.58
N SER A 93 -1.10 0.95 3.53
CA SER A 93 -2.37 0.26 3.53
C SER A 93 -2.19 -1.26 3.59
N LEU A 94 -1.24 -1.84 2.85
CA LEU A 94 -0.99 -3.29 2.91
C LEU A 94 -0.50 -3.79 4.27
N ASP A 95 0.14 -2.92 5.05
CA ASP A 95 0.61 -3.23 6.39
C ASP A 95 -0.51 -3.08 7.43
N MET A 96 -1.18 -1.92 7.44
CA MET A 96 -2.17 -1.56 8.47
C MET A 96 -3.58 -2.13 8.19
N ALA A 97 -3.99 -2.18 6.93
CA ALA A 97 -5.33 -2.55 6.49
C ALA A 97 -5.26 -3.40 5.20
N PRO A 98 -4.85 -4.68 5.31
CA PRO A 98 -4.56 -5.51 4.15
C PRO A 98 -5.79 -5.71 3.27
N GLY A 99 -5.60 -5.46 1.98
CA GLY A 99 -6.57 -5.64 0.92
C GLY A 99 -5.88 -5.59 -0.44
N ASP A 100 -6.63 -5.80 -1.51
CA ASP A 100 -6.07 -5.78 -2.85
C ASP A 100 -6.03 -4.35 -3.42
N PHE A 101 -4.86 -3.99 -3.94
CA PHE A 101 -4.55 -2.68 -4.49
C PHE A 101 -4.32 -2.75 -5.99
N LEU A 102 -5.07 -1.94 -6.75
CA LEU A 102 -4.83 -1.73 -8.17
C LEU A 102 -4.02 -0.45 -8.38
N TYR A 103 -2.80 -0.58 -8.89
CA TYR A 103 -1.93 0.55 -9.22
C TYR A 103 -1.84 0.73 -10.74
N VAL A 104 -2.47 1.77 -11.27
CA VAL A 104 -2.57 1.99 -12.72
C VAL A 104 -1.55 3.01 -13.20
N HIS A 105 -0.82 2.65 -14.27
CA HIS A 105 0.06 3.54 -15.01
C HIS A 105 -0.45 3.75 -16.44
N PRO A 106 0.02 4.77 -17.17
CA PRO A 106 -0.41 5.00 -18.56
C PRO A 106 -0.15 3.80 -19.49
N THR A 107 0.94 3.08 -19.29
CA THR A 107 1.30 1.89 -20.09
C THR A 107 1.79 0.77 -19.18
N GLU A 108 1.70 -0.47 -19.65
CA GLU A 108 2.19 -1.64 -18.91
C GLU A 108 3.72 -1.61 -18.72
N GLU A 109 4.45 -1.09 -19.71
CA GLU A 109 5.89 -0.89 -19.58
C GLU A 109 6.23 0.09 -18.44
N ASN A 110 5.46 1.17 -18.30
CA ASN A 110 5.62 2.12 -17.20
C ASN A 110 5.35 1.44 -15.84
N ALA A 111 4.32 0.59 -15.76
CA ALA A 111 4.02 -0.18 -14.55
C ALA A 111 5.16 -1.15 -14.19
N ALA A 112 5.67 -1.89 -15.17
CA ALA A 112 6.78 -2.81 -14.98
C ALA A 112 8.07 -2.08 -14.56
N ARG A 113 8.33 -0.90 -15.14
CA ARG A 113 9.46 -0.04 -14.78
C ARG A 113 9.32 0.49 -13.36
N TRP A 114 8.16 1.01 -12.98
CA TRP A 114 7.90 1.52 -11.62
C TRP A 114 8.10 0.42 -10.58
N SER A 115 7.54 -0.77 -10.81
CA SER A 115 7.68 -1.91 -9.89
C SER A 115 9.14 -2.26 -9.63
N LYS A 116 9.97 -2.34 -10.69
CA LYS A 116 11.40 -2.69 -10.57
C LYS A 116 12.26 -1.57 -9.98
N THR A 117 12.00 -0.32 -10.36
CA THR A 117 12.91 0.81 -10.11
C THR A 117 12.54 1.66 -8.91
N LYS A 118 11.27 1.65 -8.48
CA LYS A 118 10.76 2.49 -7.40
C LYS A 118 10.17 1.66 -6.26
N LEU A 119 9.25 0.75 -6.56
CA LEU A 119 8.56 -0.05 -5.53
C LEU A 119 9.53 -1.03 -4.84
N MET A 120 10.18 -1.92 -5.59
CA MET A 120 11.03 -2.96 -5.00
C MET A 120 12.24 -2.43 -4.21
N PRO A 121 12.95 -1.37 -4.65
CA PRO A 121 14.00 -0.76 -3.83
C PRO A 121 13.45 -0.25 -2.49
N LEU A 122 12.30 0.44 -2.51
CA LEU A 122 11.69 0.96 -1.28
C LEU A 122 11.26 -0.18 -0.35
N VAL A 123 10.61 -1.23 -0.89
CA VAL A 123 10.23 -2.43 -0.12
C VAL A 123 11.44 -3.06 0.57
N ARG A 124 12.59 -3.15 -0.11
CA ARG A 124 13.83 -3.71 0.47
C ARG A 124 14.42 -2.85 1.58
N GLU A 125 14.19 -1.55 1.54
CA GLU A 125 14.65 -0.60 2.57
C GLU A 125 13.75 -0.60 3.81
N MET A 126 12.58 -1.24 3.75
CA MET A 126 11.63 -1.33 4.85
C MET A 126 11.51 -2.77 5.37
N PRO A 127 12.20 -3.14 6.46
CA PRO A 127 12.19 -4.51 6.97
C PRO A 127 10.80 -5.04 7.36
N ALA A 128 9.88 -4.17 7.79
CA ALA A 128 8.51 -4.55 8.10
C ALA A 128 7.77 -5.04 6.84
N ILE A 129 7.86 -4.28 5.75
CA ILE A 129 7.21 -4.58 4.47
C ILE A 129 7.94 -5.68 3.69
N ALA A 130 9.26 -5.73 3.73
CA ALA A 130 10.03 -6.75 3.03
C ALA A 130 9.65 -8.18 3.44
N LYS A 131 9.25 -8.38 4.71
CA LYS A 131 8.78 -9.66 5.26
C LYS A 131 7.39 -10.06 4.74
N LEU A 132 6.60 -9.10 4.27
CA LEU A 132 5.26 -9.34 3.75
C LEU A 132 5.28 -9.99 2.36
N PHE A 133 6.35 -9.82 1.59
CA PHE A 133 6.47 -10.34 0.24
C PHE A 133 7.48 -11.50 0.15
N SER A 134 7.17 -12.51 -0.66
CA SER A 134 8.14 -13.56 -0.96
C SER A 134 9.35 -12.97 -1.69
N GLN A 135 10.56 -13.27 -1.23
CA GLN A 135 11.80 -12.85 -1.93
C GLN A 135 12.21 -13.85 -3.04
N ASN A 136 11.45 -14.94 -3.22
CA ASN A 136 11.76 -15.96 -4.19
C ASN A 136 11.24 -15.54 -5.58
N SER A 137 12.14 -15.39 -6.54
CA SER A 137 11.78 -14.99 -7.91
C SER A 137 11.00 -16.05 -8.69
N ARG A 138 10.88 -17.26 -8.15
CA ARG A 138 10.15 -18.39 -8.76
C ARG A 138 8.69 -18.50 -8.30
N ASP A 139 8.28 -17.71 -7.31
CA ASP A 139 6.91 -17.73 -6.82
C ASP A 139 6.00 -16.89 -7.74
N ALA A 140 4.92 -17.50 -8.24
CA ALA A 140 3.94 -16.82 -9.08
C ALA A 140 3.23 -15.65 -8.35
N SER A 141 3.22 -15.70 -7.01
CA SER A 141 2.72 -14.66 -6.12
C SER A 141 3.59 -13.39 -6.08
N ASN A 142 4.84 -13.43 -6.57
CA ASN A 142 5.70 -12.25 -6.67
C ASN A 142 6.27 -12.09 -8.08
N SER A 143 5.41 -11.67 -9.00
CA SER A 143 5.80 -11.26 -10.35
C SER A 143 6.13 -9.75 -10.42
N VAL A 144 6.50 -9.29 -11.61
CA VAL A 144 6.81 -7.86 -11.83
C VAL A 144 5.55 -7.00 -11.67
N LEU A 145 4.41 -7.45 -12.20
CA LEU A 145 3.16 -6.68 -12.19
C LEU A 145 2.21 -7.11 -11.06
N TYR A 146 2.45 -8.24 -10.42
CA TYR A 146 1.60 -8.75 -9.35
C TYR A 146 2.44 -9.14 -8.14
N LYS A 147 2.08 -8.62 -6.96
CA LYS A 147 2.78 -8.85 -5.70
C LYS A 147 1.79 -9.16 -4.60
N GLU A 148 1.68 -10.42 -4.23
CA GLU A 148 0.81 -10.90 -3.16
C GLU A 148 1.59 -11.05 -1.86
N ARG A 149 0.89 -10.78 -0.75
CA ARG A 149 1.39 -10.99 0.59
C ARG A 149 1.52 -12.48 0.90
N ILE A 150 2.54 -12.87 1.66
CA ILE A 150 2.78 -14.27 2.01
C ILE A 150 1.62 -14.95 2.76
N ASP A 151 0.74 -14.16 3.37
CA ASP A 151 -0.43 -14.64 4.12
C ASP A 151 -1.73 -14.59 3.31
N GLY A 152 -1.68 -14.15 2.05
CA GLY A 152 -2.83 -14.06 1.14
C GLY A 152 -3.89 -13.02 1.50
N ARG A 153 -3.63 -12.11 2.46
CA ARG A 153 -4.62 -11.10 2.89
C ARG A 153 -4.63 -9.82 2.04
N GLY A 154 -3.74 -9.72 1.06
CA GLY A 154 -3.73 -8.60 0.12
C GLY A 154 -2.65 -8.73 -0.95
N ALA A 155 -2.88 -8.08 -2.08
CA ALA A 155 -1.97 -8.05 -3.21
C ALA A 155 -1.92 -6.68 -3.90
N ILE A 156 -0.80 -6.37 -4.54
CA ILE A 156 -0.65 -5.24 -5.46
C ILE A 156 -0.72 -5.77 -6.89
N GLN A 157 -1.70 -5.30 -7.65
CA GLN A 157 -1.76 -5.46 -9.09
C GLN A 157 -1.36 -4.15 -9.76
N ALA A 158 -0.21 -4.11 -10.42
CA ALA A 158 0.19 -3.02 -11.30
C ALA A 158 -0.39 -3.27 -12.70
N ALA A 159 -1.01 -2.26 -13.31
CA ALA A 159 -1.65 -2.37 -14.62
C ALA A 159 -1.33 -1.15 -15.50
N GLY A 160 -1.33 -1.34 -16.81
CA GLY A 160 -1.30 -0.24 -17.79
C GLY A 160 -2.70 0.18 -18.21
N ALA A 161 -2.92 1.45 -18.55
CA ALA A 161 -4.20 1.91 -19.09
C ALA A 161 -4.50 1.32 -20.49
N ASN A 162 -3.46 0.88 -21.20
CA ASN A 162 -3.58 0.15 -22.48
C ASN A 162 -3.96 -1.33 -22.30
N PHE A 163 -4.19 -1.78 -21.07
CA PHE A 163 -4.48 -3.17 -20.77
C PHE A 163 -5.91 -3.51 -21.21
N ALA A 164 -6.06 -4.10 -22.39
CA ALA A 164 -7.34 -4.53 -22.97
C ALA A 164 -7.83 -5.90 -22.43
N GLY A 165 -7.42 -6.33 -21.23
CA GLY A 165 -7.41 -7.76 -20.90
C GLY A 165 -7.63 -8.14 -19.44
N ARG A 166 -8.65 -7.58 -18.78
CA ARG A 166 -9.53 -8.24 -17.79
C ARG A 166 -10.43 -7.16 -17.18
N PRO A 167 -11.75 -7.35 -17.12
CA PRO A 167 -12.61 -6.40 -16.42
C PRO A 167 -12.14 -6.29 -14.97
N VAL A 168 -12.15 -5.08 -14.42
CA VAL A 168 -11.86 -4.81 -13.00
C VAL A 168 -12.72 -5.69 -12.08
N ASP A 169 -13.87 -6.16 -12.58
CA ASP A 169 -14.79 -7.07 -11.90
C ASP A 169 -14.23 -8.49 -11.69
N ASP A 170 -13.37 -9.00 -12.59
CA ASP A 170 -12.74 -10.34 -12.45
C ASP A 170 -11.60 -10.33 -11.41
N LEU A 171 -11.00 -9.17 -11.16
CA LEU A 171 -10.02 -8.96 -10.08
C LEU A 171 -10.74 -8.73 -8.74
N ALA A 172 -11.87 -8.02 -8.76
CA ALA A 172 -12.77 -7.86 -7.62
C ALA A 172 -13.46 -9.17 -7.18
N ALA A 173 -13.44 -10.23 -8.01
CA ALA A 173 -13.93 -11.54 -7.61
C ALA A 173 -12.97 -12.30 -6.66
N LYS A 174 -11.70 -11.88 -6.56
CA LYS A 174 -10.72 -12.37 -5.58
C LYS A 174 -10.45 -11.39 -4.45
N ALA A 175 -10.54 -10.09 -4.74
CA ALA A 175 -10.46 -9.02 -3.77
C ALA A 175 -11.81 -8.82 -3.08
N GLY A 176 -11.88 -9.02 -1.77
CA GLY A 176 -12.99 -8.48 -0.97
C GLY A 176 -13.17 -6.97 -1.21
N PRO A 177 -14.28 -6.36 -0.75
CA PRO A 177 -14.70 -5.03 -1.15
C PRO A 177 -13.69 -3.96 -0.68
N GLY A 178 -12.70 -3.67 -1.52
CA GLY A 178 -11.63 -2.71 -1.29
C GLY A 178 -11.82 -1.46 -2.14
N ARG A 179 -11.66 -0.29 -1.51
CA ARG A 179 -11.84 1.03 -2.15
C ARG A 179 -10.73 1.31 -3.15
N SER A 180 -11.08 1.68 -4.38
CA SER A 180 -10.13 2.06 -5.42
C SER A 180 -9.77 3.55 -5.33
N CYS A 181 -8.50 3.87 -5.07
CA CYS A 181 -7.95 5.22 -5.25
C CYS A 181 -7.12 5.24 -6.54
N GLN A 182 -7.66 5.83 -7.60
CA GLN A 182 -6.92 6.07 -8.85
C GLN A 182 -6.06 7.32 -8.70
N VAL A 183 -4.74 7.15 -8.53
CA VAL A 183 -3.79 8.26 -8.67
C VAL A 183 -3.50 8.44 -10.16
N ALA A 184 -4.30 9.26 -10.83
CA ALA A 184 -4.08 9.65 -12.21
C ALA A 184 -3.04 10.80 -12.30
N ASP A 185 -1.89 10.54 -12.94
CA ASP A 185 -0.99 11.60 -13.43
C ASP A 185 -1.53 12.08 -14.79
N GLU A 186 -2.47 13.01 -14.75
CA GLU A 186 -3.02 13.66 -15.95
C GLU A 186 -1.98 14.61 -16.54
N ARG A 187 -1.21 14.11 -17.50
CA ARG A 187 -0.40 14.95 -18.39
C ARG A 187 -1.29 15.68 -19.38
N GLY A 188 -1.70 16.89 -19.00
CA GLY A 188 -2.31 17.88 -19.89
C GLY A 188 -1.30 18.94 -20.34
N ARG A 189 -0.58 18.67 -21.44
CA ARG A 189 -0.25 19.65 -22.48
C ARG A 189 0.31 18.96 -23.72
#